data_AF-J0CR44-F1
#
_entry.id   AF-J0CR44-F1
#
_cell.length_a   1.000
_cell.length_b   1.000
_cell.length_c   1.000
_cell.angle_alpha   90.00
_cell.angle_beta   90.00
_cell.angle_gamma   90.00
#
_symmetry.space_group_name_H-M   'P 1'
#
loop_
_entity.id
_entity.type
_entity.pdbx_description
1 polymer ?
#
loop_
_entity_poly.entity_id
_entity_poly.type
_entity_poly.pdbx_seq_one_letter_code
_entity_poly.pdbx_strand_id
1 'polypeptide(L)'
;MSPESASDNKLLKEANQAAKIARDELLEIKKKGRTAGNNAQLVWARLKEQIVRIAKRRKAELARARAQEEKKRVDAQDAAKLKLENTQDPMARTEAQKELEAAETALHALKESSHEATFKRRDAKHFAEAETMKKSWFQWTKENRPRDTFATLRKPNTNPPEYVHDSQSMANIAGEYHDSIQNKDLDVGEEERAAALDTALRHVNRKMPEECKTQATAQITREDILESLMAAKNGSAAGLDGLIYEFWKAWNRKFETSKDGKEEWMDIVGMMTEVYVDIETYGIEQDCGFADGW
;
A
#
# COMPACT_ATOMS: atom_id res chain seq x y z
N MET A 1 -3.62 -1.52 2.82
CA MET A 1 -3.80 -2.06 4.20
C MET A 1 -3.35 -1.01 5.22
N SER A 2 -3.85 -0.95 6.47
CA SER A 2 -3.31 -0.04 7.50
C SER A 2 -2.25 -0.76 8.38
N PRO A 3 -1.27 -0.05 8.98
CA PRO A 3 -0.28 -0.66 9.87
C PRO A 3 -0.91 -1.43 11.04
N GLU A 4 -2.00 -0.91 11.61
CA GLU A 4 -2.77 -1.59 12.67
C GLU A 4 -3.36 -2.91 12.18
N SER A 5 -3.98 -2.91 10.99
CA SER A 5 -4.55 -4.12 10.41
C SER A 5 -3.49 -5.16 10.02
N ALA A 6 -2.28 -4.73 9.67
CA ALA A 6 -1.19 -5.62 9.27
C ALA A 6 -0.71 -6.54 10.39
N SER A 7 -0.94 -6.16 11.66
CA SER A 7 -0.61 -6.97 12.83
C SER A 7 -1.81 -7.69 13.45
N ASP A 8 -2.99 -7.66 12.81
CA ASP A 8 -4.19 -8.35 13.31
C ASP A 8 -3.98 -9.87 13.28
N ASN A 9 -4.01 -10.52 14.44
CA ASN A 9 -3.74 -11.95 14.56
C ASN A 9 -4.71 -12.81 13.75
N LYS A 10 -5.99 -12.41 13.61
CA LYS A 10 -6.97 -13.18 12.84
C LYS A 10 -6.65 -13.12 11.35
N LEU A 11 -6.34 -11.93 10.82
CA LEU A 11 -5.86 -11.75 9.45
C LEU A 11 -4.62 -12.61 9.18
N LEU A 12 -3.61 -12.53 10.05
CA LEU A 12 -2.36 -13.27 9.86
C LEU A 12 -2.59 -14.79 9.89
N LYS A 13 -3.50 -15.30 10.74
CA LYS A 13 -3.85 -16.73 10.78
C LYS A 13 -4.55 -17.21 9.51
N GLU A 14 -5.53 -16.46 9.01
CA GLU A 14 -6.22 -16.79 7.76
C GLU A 14 -5.26 -16.72 6.56
N ALA A 15 -4.38 -15.72 6.54
CA ALA A 15 -3.35 -15.61 5.51
C ALA A 15 -2.36 -16.78 5.59
N ASN A 16 -1.95 -17.19 6.79
CA ASN A 16 -1.09 -18.36 7.01
C ASN A 16 -1.70 -19.65 6.46
N GLN A 17 -3.02 -19.82 6.59
CA GLN A 17 -3.72 -20.96 5.97
C GLN A 17 -3.66 -20.92 4.45
N ALA A 18 -3.87 -19.76 3.83
CA ALA A 18 -3.73 -19.59 2.38
C ALA A 18 -2.29 -19.88 1.92
N ALA A 19 -1.28 -19.47 2.69
CA ALA A 19 0.12 -19.76 2.39
C ALA A 19 0.48 -21.25 2.51
N LYS A 20 -0.16 -22.01 3.40
CA LYS A 20 0.04 -23.47 3.46
C LYS A 20 -0.39 -24.14 2.16
N ILE A 21 -1.54 -23.74 1.62
CA ILE A 21 -2.03 -24.21 0.32
C ILE A 21 -1.04 -23.84 -0.79
N ALA A 22 -0.58 -22.59 -0.81
CA ALA A 22 0.41 -22.13 -1.79
C ALA A 22 1.74 -22.89 -1.69
N ARG A 23 2.23 -23.21 -0.49
CA ARG A 23 3.43 -24.05 -0.31
C ARG A 23 3.23 -25.42 -0.93
N ASP A 24 2.09 -26.05 -0.67
CA ASP A 24 1.83 -27.39 -1.18
C ASP A 24 1.77 -27.39 -2.73
N GLU A 25 1.24 -26.33 -3.34
CA GLU A 25 1.31 -26.10 -4.80
C GLU A 25 2.77 -25.96 -5.29
N LEU A 26 3.61 -25.19 -4.60
CA LEU A 26 5.04 -25.05 -4.94
C LEU A 26 5.79 -26.39 -4.83
N LEU A 27 5.50 -27.18 -3.80
CA LEU A 27 6.08 -28.52 -3.66
C LEU A 27 5.67 -29.45 -4.81
N GLU A 28 4.42 -29.35 -5.29
CA GLU A 28 3.97 -30.10 -6.45
C GLU A 28 4.64 -29.62 -7.75
N ILE A 29 4.88 -28.33 -7.92
CA ILE A 29 5.66 -27.78 -9.05
C ILE A 29 7.09 -28.33 -9.02
N LYS A 30 7.74 -28.37 -7.85
CA LYS A 30 9.08 -28.95 -7.73
C LYS A 30 9.14 -30.43 -8.11
N LYS A 31 8.08 -31.19 -7.83
CA LYS A 31 7.98 -32.62 -8.20
C LYS A 31 7.67 -32.84 -9.68
N LYS A 32 6.73 -32.09 -10.24
CA LYS A 32 6.20 -32.30 -11.60
C LYS A 32 6.95 -31.50 -12.68
N GLY A 33 7.71 -30.50 -12.26
CA GLY A 33 8.36 -29.53 -13.14
C GLY A 33 7.53 -28.26 -13.33
N ARG A 34 8.23 -27.16 -13.63
CA ARG A 34 7.65 -25.87 -13.98
C ARG A 34 6.95 -25.94 -15.34
N THR A 35 5.81 -25.28 -15.46
CA THR A 35 5.13 -25.05 -16.75
C THR A 35 4.72 -23.58 -16.88
N ALA A 36 4.39 -23.11 -18.08
CA ALA A 36 3.94 -21.72 -18.29
C ALA A 36 2.69 -21.38 -17.45
N GLY A 37 1.74 -22.31 -17.33
CA GLY A 37 0.51 -22.13 -16.54
C GLY A 37 0.63 -22.51 -15.05
N ASN A 38 1.76 -23.07 -14.62
CA ASN A 38 1.98 -23.49 -13.24
C ASN A 38 3.46 -23.32 -12.85
N ASN A 39 3.77 -22.16 -12.29
CA ASN A 39 5.08 -21.74 -11.84
C ASN A 39 4.98 -20.98 -10.50
N ALA A 40 6.12 -20.74 -9.87
CA ALA A 40 6.15 -20.10 -8.55
C ALA A 40 5.57 -18.67 -8.56
N GLN A 41 5.78 -17.92 -9.64
CA GLN A 41 5.31 -16.54 -9.79
C GLN A 41 3.78 -16.45 -9.80
N LEU A 42 3.10 -17.35 -10.52
CA LEU A 42 1.64 -17.42 -10.57
C LEU A 42 1.03 -17.88 -9.24
N VAL A 43 1.66 -18.86 -8.57
CA VAL A 43 1.23 -19.28 -7.21
C VAL A 43 1.32 -18.11 -6.23
N TRP A 44 2.43 -17.36 -6.28
CA TRP A 44 2.64 -16.18 -5.46
C TRP A 44 1.63 -15.06 -5.75
N ALA A 45 1.38 -14.76 -7.02
CA ALA A 45 0.38 -13.76 -7.43
C ALA A 45 -1.01 -14.09 -6.87
N ARG A 46 -1.45 -15.35 -7.03
CA ARG A 46 -2.73 -15.84 -6.47
C ARG A 46 -2.77 -15.75 -4.94
N LEU A 47 -1.68 -16.10 -4.25
CA LEU A 47 -1.58 -15.95 -2.80
C LEU A 47 -1.76 -14.48 -2.38
N LYS A 48 -1.05 -13.55 -3.04
CA LYS A 48 -1.19 -12.11 -2.74
C LYS A 48 -2.62 -11.63 -2.92
N GLU A 49 -3.28 -12.01 -4.03
CA GLU A 49 -4.69 -11.68 -4.24
C GLU A 49 -5.60 -12.22 -3.13
N GLN A 50 -5.40 -13.47 -2.72
CA GLN A 50 -6.17 -14.07 -1.63
C GLN A 50 -5.96 -13.31 -0.33
N ILE A 51 -4.72 -12.95 0.01
CA ILE A 51 -4.39 -12.15 1.20
C ILE A 51 -5.11 -10.79 1.14
N VAL A 52 -5.12 -10.12 -0.02
CA VAL A 52 -5.83 -8.84 -0.19
C VAL A 52 -7.33 -9.02 0.01
N ARG A 53 -7.94 -10.10 -0.50
CA ARG A 53 -9.36 -10.41 -0.27
C ARG A 53 -9.65 -10.67 1.21
N ILE A 54 -8.81 -11.44 1.89
CA ILE A 54 -8.90 -11.69 3.35
C ILE A 54 -8.80 -10.36 4.12
N ALA A 55 -7.84 -9.50 3.77
CA ALA A 55 -7.65 -8.20 4.39
C ALA A 55 -8.86 -7.28 4.20
N LYS A 56 -9.43 -7.22 3.00
CA LYS A 56 -10.65 -6.44 2.70
C LYS A 56 -11.84 -6.96 3.51
N ARG A 57 -12.03 -8.28 3.57
CA ARG A 57 -13.07 -8.91 4.40
C ARG A 57 -12.89 -8.55 5.87
N ARG A 58 -11.68 -8.70 6.40
CA ARG A 58 -11.38 -8.39 7.81
C ARG A 58 -11.60 -6.92 8.14
N LYS A 59 -11.22 -6.01 7.23
CA LYS A 59 -11.51 -4.58 7.38
C LYS A 59 -13.01 -4.31 7.45
N ALA A 60 -13.80 -4.95 6.60
CA ALA A 60 -15.26 -4.82 6.63
C ALA A 60 -15.87 -5.40 7.92
N GLU A 61 -15.37 -6.53 8.43
CA GLU A 61 -15.79 -7.08 9.73
C GLU A 61 -15.54 -6.09 10.87
N LEU A 62 -14.33 -5.51 10.95
CA LEU A 62 -13.98 -4.54 11.98
C LEU A 62 -14.83 -3.27 11.88
N ALA A 63 -15.08 -2.78 10.66
CA ALA A 63 -15.94 -1.62 10.44
C ALA A 63 -17.38 -1.90 10.88
N ARG A 64 -17.94 -3.08 10.56
CA ARG A 64 -19.29 -3.49 11.00
C ARG A 64 -19.37 -3.62 12.52
N ALA A 65 -18.37 -4.22 13.17
CA ALA A 65 -18.34 -4.33 14.62
C ALA A 65 -18.31 -2.95 15.31
N ARG A 66 -17.53 -2.01 14.79
CA ARG A 66 -17.50 -0.62 15.28
C ARG A 66 -18.85 0.08 15.08
N ALA A 67 -19.45 -0.04 13.89
CA ALA A 67 -20.75 0.55 13.61
C ALA A 67 -21.88 -0.04 14.48
N GLN A 68 -21.82 -1.35 14.78
CA GLN A 68 -22.77 -1.99 15.70
C GLN A 68 -22.61 -1.51 17.14
N GLU A 69 -21.38 -1.34 17.62
CA GLU A 69 -21.14 -0.78 18.96
C GLU A 69 -21.63 0.67 19.04
N GLU A 70 -21.30 1.51 18.05
CA GLU A 70 -21.80 2.88 17.97
C GLU A 70 -23.33 2.93 17.94
N LYS A 71 -23.97 2.08 17.11
CA LYS A 71 -25.43 1.97 17.05
C LYS A 71 -26.03 1.59 18.40
N LYS A 72 -25.48 0.61 19.11
CA LYS A 72 -25.95 0.23 20.46
C LYS A 72 -25.91 1.40 21.45
N ARG A 73 -24.89 2.26 21.35
CA ARG A 73 -24.77 3.45 22.21
C ARG A 73 -25.80 4.52 21.87
N VAL A 74 -26.06 4.72 20.58
CA VAL A 74 -27.11 5.64 20.11
C VAL A 74 -28.49 5.12 20.51
N ASP A 75 -28.80 3.85 20.28
CA ASP A 75 -30.08 3.23 20.66
C ASP A 75 -30.30 3.32 22.18
N ALA A 76 -29.25 3.15 22.99
CA ALA A 76 -29.31 3.32 24.45
C ALA A 76 -29.58 4.78 24.86
N GLN A 77 -28.97 5.76 24.19
CA GLN A 77 -29.26 7.17 24.41
C GLN A 77 -30.72 7.51 24.06
N ASP A 78 -31.21 7.05 22.92
CA ASP A 78 -32.57 7.32 22.45
C ASP A 78 -33.61 6.67 23.37
N ALA A 79 -33.36 5.44 23.84
CA ALA A 79 -34.20 4.78 24.84
C ALA A 79 -34.25 5.57 26.16
N ALA A 80 -33.11 6.10 26.62
CA ALA A 80 -33.04 6.92 27.83
C ALA A 80 -33.79 8.26 27.67
N LYS A 81 -33.69 8.91 26.49
CA LYS A 81 -34.46 10.12 26.16
C LYS A 81 -35.97 9.85 26.19
N LEU A 82 -36.42 8.78 25.52
CA LEU A 82 -37.83 8.41 25.49
C LEU A 82 -38.37 8.09 26.90
N LYS A 83 -37.56 7.43 27.74
CA LYS A 83 -37.92 7.17 29.15
C LYS A 83 -38.08 8.48 29.94
N LEU A 84 -37.18 9.44 29.73
CA LEU A 84 -37.27 10.76 30.38
C LEU A 84 -38.52 11.53 29.95
N GLU A 85 -38.87 11.51 28.66
CA GLU A 85 -40.05 12.20 28.11
C GLU A 85 -41.37 11.63 28.64
N ASN A 86 -41.44 10.30 28.78
CA ASN A 86 -42.65 9.61 29.23
C ASN A 86 -42.85 9.61 30.75
N THR A 87 -41.83 9.96 31.53
CA THR A 87 -41.89 9.89 33.00
C THR A 87 -42.43 11.18 33.59
N GLN A 88 -43.64 11.12 34.16
CA GLN A 88 -44.29 12.27 34.82
C GLN A 88 -43.93 12.39 36.31
N ASP A 89 -43.59 11.28 36.96
CA ASP A 89 -43.23 11.27 38.38
C ASP A 89 -41.88 11.98 38.63
N PRO A 90 -41.80 12.96 39.55
CA PRO A 90 -40.57 13.72 39.79
C PRO A 90 -39.37 12.87 40.23
N MET A 91 -39.58 11.83 41.04
CA MET A 91 -38.48 10.97 41.49
C MET A 91 -37.97 10.09 40.35
N ALA A 92 -38.87 9.38 39.65
CA ALA A 92 -38.51 8.57 38.50
C ALA A 92 -37.89 9.39 37.36
N ARG A 93 -38.30 10.66 37.19
CA ARG A 93 -37.71 11.57 36.21
C ARG A 93 -36.25 11.89 36.52
N THR A 94 -35.91 12.02 37.80
CA THR A 94 -34.52 12.23 38.24
C THR A 94 -33.64 11.03 37.92
N GLU A 95 -34.18 9.81 38.07
CA GLU A 95 -33.47 8.58 37.69
C GLU A 95 -33.29 8.47 36.17
N ALA A 96 -34.33 8.75 35.39
CA ALA A 96 -34.26 8.75 33.92
C ALA A 96 -33.25 9.78 33.39
N GLN A 97 -33.10 10.93 34.06
CA GLN A 97 -32.10 11.93 33.71
C GLN A 97 -30.67 11.41 33.94
N LYS A 98 -30.41 10.71 35.05
CA LYS A 98 -29.11 10.09 35.32
C LYS A 98 -28.77 9.01 34.30
N GLU A 99 -29.76 8.21 33.89
CA GLU A 99 -29.56 7.20 32.84
C GLU A 99 -29.20 7.83 31.49
N LEU A 100 -29.86 8.94 31.13
CA LEU A 100 -29.53 9.69 29.92
C LEU A 100 -28.12 10.25 29.98
N GLU A 101 -27.74 10.90 31.08
CA GLU A 101 -26.38 11.44 31.27
C GLU A 101 -25.31 10.35 31.17
N ALA A 102 -25.56 9.17 31.75
CA ALA A 102 -24.66 8.03 31.65
C ALA A 102 -24.54 7.52 30.20
N ALA A 103 -25.64 7.44 29.44
CA ALA A 103 -25.63 7.05 28.05
C ALA A 103 -24.89 8.05 27.15
N GLU A 104 -25.09 9.35 27.38
CA GLU A 104 -24.41 10.44 26.67
C GLU A 104 -22.92 10.47 26.94
N THR A 105 -22.53 10.31 28.22
CA THR A 105 -21.13 10.22 28.64
C THR A 105 -20.44 9.04 27.97
N ALA A 106 -21.11 7.88 27.90
CA ALA A 106 -20.55 6.69 27.24
C ALA A 106 -20.36 6.90 25.72
N LEU A 107 -21.34 7.54 25.05
CA LEU A 107 -21.22 7.86 23.62
C LEU A 107 -20.14 8.90 23.36
N HIS A 108 -20.03 9.93 24.21
CA HIS A 108 -18.98 10.94 24.13
C HIS A 108 -17.60 10.32 24.30
N ALA A 109 -17.40 9.49 25.33
CA ALA A 109 -16.14 8.81 25.58
C ALA A 109 -15.69 7.93 24.41
N LEU A 110 -16.62 7.25 23.73
CA LEU A 110 -16.32 6.47 22.53
C LEU A 110 -15.83 7.36 21.37
N LYS A 111 -16.52 8.48 21.11
CA LYS A 111 -16.14 9.44 20.07
C LYS A 111 -14.83 10.13 20.38
N GLU A 112 -14.65 10.55 21.63
CA GLU A 112 -13.45 11.19 22.13
C GLU A 112 -12.25 10.27 22.01
N SER A 113 -12.38 8.99 22.40
CA SER A 113 -11.30 7.99 22.21
C SER A 113 -10.89 7.85 20.74
N SER A 114 -11.86 7.83 19.82
CA SER A 114 -11.59 7.77 18.38
C SER A 114 -10.90 9.05 17.85
N HIS A 115 -11.35 10.22 18.32
CA HIS A 115 -10.75 11.50 17.96
C HIS A 115 -9.35 11.66 18.53
N GLU A 116 -9.15 11.32 19.81
CA GLU A 116 -7.87 11.41 20.50
C GLU A 116 -6.82 10.50 19.83
N ALA A 117 -7.20 9.28 19.43
CA ALA A 117 -6.32 8.41 18.65
C ALA A 117 -5.90 9.05 17.31
N THR A 118 -6.86 9.71 16.64
CA THR A 118 -6.61 10.41 15.37
C THR A 118 -5.70 11.64 15.57
N PHE A 119 -5.96 12.44 16.60
CA PHE A 119 -5.17 13.62 16.93
C PHE A 119 -3.77 13.26 17.41
N LYS A 120 -3.61 12.32 18.36
CA LYS A 120 -2.30 11.83 18.79
C LYS A 120 -1.46 11.36 17.61
N ARG A 121 -2.08 10.64 16.66
CA ARG A 121 -1.38 10.20 15.44
C ARG A 121 -1.00 11.38 14.55
N ARG A 122 -1.89 12.35 14.35
CA ARG A 122 -1.61 13.56 13.57
C ARG A 122 -0.49 14.38 14.21
N ASP A 123 -0.53 14.57 15.52
CA ASP A 123 0.41 15.40 16.26
C ASP A 123 1.78 14.72 16.37
N ALA A 124 1.82 13.41 16.61
CA ALA A 124 3.06 12.63 16.52
C ALA A 124 3.68 12.68 15.13
N LYS A 125 2.85 12.58 14.07
CA LYS A 125 3.31 12.77 12.69
C LYS A 125 3.82 14.19 12.47
N HIS A 126 3.09 15.21 12.92
CA HIS A 126 3.49 16.60 12.81
C HIS A 126 4.83 16.84 13.49
N PHE A 127 5.03 16.36 14.72
CA PHE A 127 6.27 16.47 15.45
C PHE A 127 7.44 15.76 14.72
N ALA A 128 7.23 14.50 14.33
CA ALA A 128 8.23 13.72 13.59
C ALA A 128 8.54 14.24 12.17
N GLU A 129 7.70 15.13 11.63
CA GLU A 129 7.90 15.78 10.33
C GLU A 129 8.40 17.22 10.47
N ALA A 130 8.11 17.92 11.58
CA ALA A 130 8.54 19.29 11.82
C ALA A 130 10.06 19.41 12.01
N GLU A 131 10.72 18.38 12.53
CA GLU A 131 12.17 18.38 12.75
C GLU A 131 12.97 17.79 11.57
N THR A 132 12.29 17.19 10.58
CA THR A 132 12.95 16.65 9.39
C THR A 132 12.62 17.51 8.18
N MET A 133 13.61 17.87 7.35
CA MET A 133 13.40 18.57 6.08
C MET A 133 12.65 17.69 5.04
N LYS A 134 11.38 17.39 5.31
CA LYS A 134 10.46 16.64 4.45
C LYS A 134 9.59 17.59 3.65
N LYS A 135 8.87 17.05 2.66
CA LYS A 135 7.91 17.80 1.84
C LYS A 135 6.89 18.60 2.67
N SER A 136 6.39 18.04 3.78
CA SER A 136 5.45 18.74 4.67
C SER A 136 6.07 19.96 5.33
N TRP A 137 7.30 19.86 5.82
CA TRP A 137 8.07 21.00 6.33
C TRP A 137 8.21 22.10 5.27
N PHE A 138 8.61 21.73 4.05
CA PHE A 138 8.68 22.70 2.94
C PHE A 138 7.31 23.28 2.58
N GLN A 139 6.21 22.53 2.68
CA GLN A 139 4.87 23.06 2.43
C GLN A 139 4.42 24.05 3.50
N TRP A 140 4.85 23.87 4.76
CA TRP A 140 4.54 24.81 5.84
C TRP A 140 5.36 26.08 5.78
N THR A 141 6.64 25.97 5.41
CA THR A 141 7.55 27.13 5.33
C THR A 141 7.45 27.85 3.99
N LYS A 142 6.99 27.18 2.93
CA LYS A 142 6.76 27.81 1.64
C LYS A 142 5.63 28.81 1.77
N GLU A 143 5.96 30.07 1.52
CA GLU A 143 4.98 31.13 1.33
C GLU A 143 3.95 30.69 0.29
N ASN A 144 2.68 30.58 0.70
CA ASN A 144 1.57 30.30 -0.20
C ASN A 144 1.27 31.55 -1.03
N ARG A 145 2.14 31.83 -2.01
CA ARG A 145 1.86 32.86 -3.00
C ARG A 145 0.56 32.49 -3.72
N PRO A 146 -0.36 33.45 -3.93
CA PRO A 146 -1.51 33.24 -4.80
C PRO A 146 -1.04 32.60 -6.10
N ARG A 147 -1.70 31.53 -6.54
CA ARG A 147 -1.32 30.90 -7.81
C ARG A 147 -1.53 31.92 -8.92
N ASP A 148 -0.50 32.19 -9.71
CA ASP A 148 -0.67 32.94 -10.95
C ASP A 148 -1.68 32.20 -11.82
N THR A 149 -2.79 32.87 -12.09
CA THR A 149 -3.89 32.32 -12.91
C THR A 149 -3.70 32.83 -14.33
N PHE A 150 -3.38 31.91 -15.24
CA PHE A 150 -3.36 32.21 -16.66
C PHE A 150 -4.80 32.33 -17.17
N ALA A 151 -5.21 33.54 -17.53
CA ALA A 151 -6.58 33.79 -17.99
C ALA A 151 -6.86 33.20 -19.39
N THR A 152 -5.84 33.09 -20.23
CA THR A 152 -5.96 32.67 -21.63
C THR A 152 -4.70 31.92 -22.09
N LEU A 153 -4.86 30.89 -22.93
CA LEU A 153 -3.74 30.23 -23.62
C LEU A 153 -3.92 30.38 -25.14
N ARG A 154 -2.86 30.76 -25.85
CA ARG A 154 -2.86 30.84 -27.33
C ARG A 154 -2.80 29.44 -27.92
N LYS A 155 -3.64 29.12 -28.91
CA LYS A 155 -3.55 27.86 -29.67
C LYS A 155 -2.32 27.87 -30.58
N PRO A 156 -1.51 26.79 -30.59
CA PRO A 156 -0.37 26.69 -31.51
C PRO A 156 -0.84 26.73 -32.97
N ASN A 157 0.00 27.27 -33.86
CA ASN A 157 -0.19 27.27 -35.33
C ASN A 157 -1.47 27.93 -35.88
N THR A 158 -2.11 28.84 -35.13
CA THR A 158 -3.27 29.61 -35.60
C THR A 158 -2.86 30.99 -36.15
N ASN A 159 -3.38 31.33 -37.34
CA ASN A 159 -3.25 32.65 -37.96
C ASN A 159 -4.59 33.06 -38.61
N PRO A 160 -5.35 34.03 -38.05
CA PRO A 160 -4.98 34.89 -36.92
C PRO A 160 -4.88 34.13 -35.58
N PRO A 161 -4.21 34.69 -34.55
CA PRO A 161 -4.05 34.05 -33.25
C PRO A 161 -5.40 33.75 -32.57
N GLU A 162 -5.67 32.48 -32.27
CA GLU A 162 -6.81 32.07 -31.46
C GLU A 162 -6.40 31.81 -30.02
N TYR A 163 -7.30 32.13 -29.08
CA TYR A 163 -7.08 31.96 -27.65
C TYR A 163 -8.17 31.07 -27.03
N VAL A 164 -7.79 30.32 -26.01
CA VAL A 164 -8.66 29.46 -25.22
C VAL A 164 -8.70 29.97 -23.80
N HIS A 165 -9.88 29.97 -23.19
CA HIS A 165 -10.14 30.43 -21.82
C HIS A 165 -10.51 29.29 -20.87
N ASP A 166 -10.92 28.14 -21.40
CA ASP A 166 -11.29 26.97 -20.63
C ASP A 166 -10.04 26.21 -20.14
N SER A 167 -9.95 25.96 -18.84
CA SER A 167 -8.75 25.39 -18.20
C SER A 167 -8.47 23.96 -18.66
N GLN A 168 -9.50 23.15 -18.90
CA GLN A 168 -9.35 21.79 -19.40
C GLN A 168 -8.74 21.81 -20.81
N SER A 169 -9.25 22.68 -21.67
CA SER A 169 -8.74 22.87 -23.02
C SER A 169 -7.31 23.42 -23.03
N MET A 170 -6.96 24.35 -22.12
CA MET A 170 -5.57 24.80 -21.95
C MET A 170 -4.65 23.65 -21.55
N ALA A 171 -5.07 22.80 -20.61
CA ALA A 171 -4.29 21.66 -20.15
C ALA A 171 -4.06 20.64 -21.27
N ASN A 172 -5.08 20.37 -22.10
CA ASN A 172 -4.96 19.49 -23.25
C ASN A 172 -3.96 20.03 -24.28
N ILE A 173 -4.05 21.32 -24.64
CA ILE A 173 -3.11 21.97 -25.57
C ILE A 173 -1.67 21.90 -25.03
N ALA A 174 -1.49 22.18 -23.74
CA ALA A 174 -0.19 22.09 -23.10
C ALA A 174 0.35 20.63 -23.10
N GLY A 175 -0.53 19.65 -22.86
CA GLY A 175 -0.21 18.23 -22.93
C GLY A 175 0.25 17.81 -24.32
N GLU A 176 -0.56 18.09 -25.35
CA GLU A 176 -0.24 17.81 -26.75
C GLU A 176 1.09 18.45 -27.18
N TYR A 177 1.34 19.69 -26.76
CA TYR A 177 2.60 20.36 -27.02
C TYR A 177 3.77 19.63 -26.34
N HIS A 178 3.62 19.24 -25.08
CA HIS A 178 4.65 18.53 -24.34
C HIS A 178 4.94 17.15 -24.93
N ASP A 179 3.90 16.40 -25.31
CA ASP A 179 3.99 15.11 -26.00
C ASP A 179 4.69 15.28 -27.35
N SER A 180 4.35 16.33 -28.11
CA SER A 180 4.98 16.61 -29.40
C SER A 180 6.47 16.87 -29.26
N ILE A 181 6.91 17.56 -28.19
CA ILE A 181 8.33 17.80 -27.91
C ILE A 181 9.01 16.50 -27.49
N GLN A 182 8.38 15.71 -26.62
CA GLN A 182 8.96 14.46 -26.14
C GLN A 182 9.15 13.44 -27.27
N ASN A 183 8.26 13.45 -28.26
CA ASN A 183 8.31 12.55 -29.40
C ASN A 183 9.14 13.08 -30.58
N LYS A 184 9.50 14.37 -30.61
CA LYS A 184 10.09 15.04 -31.79
C LYS A 184 11.40 14.41 -32.29
N ASP A 185 12.09 13.66 -31.44
CA ASP A 185 13.39 13.05 -31.73
C ASP A 185 13.44 11.55 -31.35
N LEU A 186 12.29 10.90 -31.13
CA LEU A 186 12.22 9.48 -30.73
C LEU A 186 12.15 8.50 -31.90
N ASP A 187 11.73 8.96 -33.10
CA ASP A 187 11.68 8.16 -34.33
C ASP A 187 13.06 8.02 -34.98
N VAL A 188 14.04 7.63 -34.17
CA VAL A 188 15.33 7.16 -34.67
C VAL A 188 15.09 5.75 -35.22
N GLY A 189 15.41 5.51 -36.49
CA GLY A 189 15.25 4.18 -37.09
C GLY A 189 15.96 3.11 -36.25
N GLU A 190 15.43 1.88 -36.21
CA GLU A 190 15.96 0.79 -35.37
C GLU A 190 17.47 0.57 -35.57
N GLU A 191 17.95 0.74 -36.81
CA GLU A 191 19.37 0.69 -37.17
C GLU A 191 20.20 1.82 -36.57
N GLU A 192 19.72 3.06 -36.63
CA GLU A 192 20.41 4.23 -36.07
C GLU A 192 20.41 4.16 -34.54
N ARG A 193 19.31 3.67 -33.94
CA ARG A 193 19.26 3.36 -32.50
C ARG A 193 20.27 2.27 -32.12
N ALA A 194 20.37 1.19 -32.90
CA ALA A 194 21.35 0.13 -32.65
C ALA A 194 22.79 0.63 -32.77
N ALA A 195 23.08 1.48 -33.75
CA ALA A 195 24.40 2.11 -33.94
C ALA A 195 24.75 3.08 -32.80
N ALA A 196 23.78 3.90 -32.35
CA ALA A 196 23.96 4.77 -31.20
C ALA A 196 24.19 3.98 -29.90
N LEU A 197 23.46 2.87 -29.72
CA LEU A 197 23.63 1.98 -28.57
C LEU A 197 25.01 1.30 -28.57
N ASP A 198 25.46 0.78 -29.71
CA ASP A 198 26.82 0.24 -29.86
C ASP A 198 27.88 1.30 -29.60
N THR A 199 27.70 2.52 -30.11
CA THR A 199 28.60 3.65 -29.85
C THR A 199 28.66 3.99 -28.36
N ALA A 200 27.51 4.09 -27.68
CA ALA A 200 27.44 4.35 -26.26
C ALA A 200 28.10 3.23 -25.43
N LEU A 201 27.84 1.96 -25.77
CA LEU A 201 28.43 0.80 -25.09
C LEU A 201 29.95 0.73 -25.27
N ARG A 202 30.49 1.14 -26.42
CA ARG A 202 31.94 1.23 -26.66
C ARG A 202 32.64 2.26 -25.75
N HIS A 203 31.94 3.28 -25.28
CA HIS A 203 32.49 4.26 -24.34
C HIS A 203 32.51 3.74 -22.88
N VAL A 204 31.81 2.65 -22.57
CA VAL A 204 31.82 2.01 -21.25
C VAL A 204 33.07 1.13 -21.11
N ASN A 205 34.22 1.77 -20.91
CA ASN A 205 35.52 1.09 -20.81
C ASN A 205 35.72 0.32 -19.49
N ARG A 206 34.93 0.64 -18.46
CA ARG A 206 35.07 0.03 -17.14
C ARG A 206 34.23 -1.24 -17.06
N LYS A 207 34.91 -2.39 -17.05
CA LYS A 207 34.28 -3.67 -16.72
C LYS A 207 34.15 -3.81 -15.21
N MET A 208 33.09 -4.48 -14.78
CA MET A 208 32.93 -4.89 -13.40
C MET A 208 34.06 -5.87 -13.02
N PRO A 209 34.72 -5.72 -11.85
CA PRO A 209 35.70 -6.69 -11.36
C PRO A 209 35.11 -8.11 -11.30
N GLU A 210 35.94 -9.14 -11.47
CA GLU A 210 35.46 -10.54 -11.48
C GLU A 210 34.80 -10.93 -10.15
N GLU A 211 35.26 -10.36 -9.04
CA GLU A 211 34.65 -10.56 -7.72
C GLU A 211 33.22 -10.03 -7.70
N CYS A 212 33.00 -8.83 -8.24
CA CYS A 212 31.68 -8.22 -8.36
C CYS A 212 30.79 -8.95 -9.38
N LYS A 213 31.35 -9.53 -10.46
CA LYS A 213 30.59 -10.40 -11.38
C LYS A 213 30.14 -11.68 -10.71
N THR A 214 31.01 -12.30 -9.93
CA THR A 214 30.66 -13.51 -9.17
C THR A 214 29.54 -13.19 -8.17
N GLN A 215 29.58 -12.03 -7.50
CA GLN A 215 28.49 -11.59 -6.63
C GLN A 215 27.20 -11.26 -7.39
N ALA A 216 27.30 -10.58 -8.54
CA ALA A 216 26.13 -10.20 -9.34
C ALA A 216 25.47 -11.39 -10.05
N THR A 217 26.18 -12.51 -10.19
CA THR A 217 25.67 -13.78 -10.74
C THR A 217 25.33 -14.80 -9.66
N ALA A 218 25.61 -14.49 -8.40
CA ALA A 218 25.21 -15.33 -7.29
C ALA A 218 23.68 -15.31 -7.20
N GLN A 219 23.11 -16.50 -7.04
CA GLN A 219 21.68 -16.69 -6.89
C GLN A 219 21.17 -16.00 -5.61
N ILE A 220 20.00 -15.38 -5.69
CA ILE A 220 19.37 -14.75 -4.53
C ILE A 220 19.18 -15.77 -3.40
N THR A 221 19.64 -15.39 -2.20
CA THR A 221 19.52 -16.21 -1.00
C THR A 221 18.33 -15.81 -0.13
N ARG A 222 17.98 -16.65 0.85
CA ARG A 222 16.93 -16.34 1.82
C ARG A 222 17.32 -15.14 2.68
N GLU A 223 18.61 -15.03 3.01
CA GLU A 223 19.20 -13.95 3.79
C GLU A 223 19.06 -12.62 3.06
N ASP A 224 19.30 -12.56 1.75
CA ASP A 224 19.13 -11.36 0.93
C ASP A 224 17.69 -10.84 0.98
N ILE A 225 16.71 -11.75 0.86
CA ILE A 225 15.28 -11.41 0.94
C ILE A 225 14.90 -10.97 2.35
N LEU A 226 15.41 -11.64 3.38
CA LEU A 226 15.16 -11.27 4.77
C LEU A 226 15.71 -9.89 5.09
N GLU A 227 16.97 -9.62 4.72
CA GLU A 227 17.62 -8.32 4.93
C GLU A 227 16.85 -7.22 4.20
N SER A 228 16.53 -7.44 2.92
CA SER A 228 15.74 -6.51 2.12
C SER A 228 14.38 -6.22 2.75
N LEU A 229 13.68 -7.27 3.22
CA LEU A 229 12.39 -7.13 3.89
C LEU A 229 12.54 -6.32 5.19
N MET A 230 13.57 -6.57 5.99
CA MET A 230 13.78 -5.87 7.26
C MET A 230 14.21 -4.42 7.06
N ALA A 231 15.05 -4.14 6.06
CA ALA A 231 15.49 -2.81 5.66
C ALA A 231 14.36 -1.95 5.07
N ALA A 232 13.32 -2.57 4.49
CA ALA A 232 12.19 -1.85 3.89
C ALA A 232 11.53 -0.88 4.89
N LYS A 233 11.32 0.37 4.48
CA LYS A 233 10.82 1.41 5.38
C LYS A 233 9.34 1.22 5.74
N ASN A 234 9.04 1.19 7.03
CA ASN A 234 7.66 1.19 7.54
C ASN A 234 6.94 2.51 7.20
N GLY A 235 5.63 2.46 6.97
CA GLY A 235 4.78 3.60 6.64
C GLY A 235 4.91 4.05 5.19
N SER A 236 5.67 3.32 4.36
CA SER A 236 5.71 3.54 2.92
C SER A 236 4.36 3.19 2.30
N ALA A 237 4.05 3.80 1.14
CA ALA A 237 2.85 3.45 0.41
C ALA A 237 2.88 1.96 0.05
N ALA A 238 1.72 1.30 0.09
CA ALA A 238 1.62 -0.05 -0.43
C ALA A 238 1.93 -0.06 -1.93
N GLY A 239 2.52 -1.15 -2.42
CA GLY A 239 2.64 -1.37 -3.86
C GLY A 239 1.27 -1.53 -4.52
N LEU A 240 1.27 -1.85 -5.83
CA LEU A 240 0.03 -2.05 -6.60
C LEU A 240 -0.90 -3.12 -6.01
N ASP A 241 -0.35 -4.11 -5.29
CA ASP A 241 -1.13 -5.14 -4.60
C ASP A 241 -1.83 -4.64 -3.32
N GLY A 242 -1.49 -3.46 -2.79
CA GLY A 242 -2.10 -2.89 -1.59
C GLY A 242 -1.64 -3.51 -0.26
N LEU A 243 -0.64 -4.40 -0.29
CA LEU A 243 0.01 -4.99 0.88
C LEU A 243 1.21 -4.13 1.31
N ILE A 244 1.32 -3.88 2.61
CA ILE A 244 2.38 -3.03 3.18
C ILE A 244 3.50 -3.87 3.78
N TYR A 245 4.72 -3.34 3.86
CA TYR A 245 5.88 -4.08 4.40
C TYR A 245 5.67 -4.57 5.84
N GLU A 246 4.92 -3.83 6.66
CA GLU A 246 4.62 -4.21 8.04
C GLU A 246 3.86 -5.53 8.13
N PHE A 247 3.04 -5.85 7.13
CA PHE A 247 2.33 -7.12 7.07
C PHE A 247 3.32 -8.28 6.92
N TRP A 248 4.22 -8.18 5.94
CA TRP A 248 5.25 -9.17 5.70
C TRP A 248 6.21 -9.32 6.89
N LYS A 249 6.60 -8.19 7.52
CA LYS A 249 7.41 -8.16 8.74
C LYS A 249 6.70 -8.77 9.95
N ALA A 250 5.40 -8.52 10.11
CA ALA A 250 4.61 -9.09 11.20
C ALA A 250 4.48 -10.61 11.03
N TRP A 251 4.23 -11.07 9.80
CA TRP A 251 4.18 -12.49 9.47
C TRP A 251 5.52 -13.18 9.73
N ASN A 252 6.63 -12.65 9.21
CA ASN A 252 7.95 -13.24 9.42
C ASN A 252 8.29 -13.33 10.92
N ARG A 253 7.94 -12.30 11.71
CA ARG A 253 8.09 -12.36 13.17
C ARG A 253 7.28 -13.50 13.79
N LYS A 254 6.05 -13.76 13.34
CA LYS A 254 5.27 -14.91 13.81
C LYS A 254 5.96 -16.23 13.50
N PHE A 255 6.48 -16.38 12.28
CA PHE A 255 7.26 -17.55 11.87
C PHE A 255 8.46 -17.78 12.78
N GLU A 256 9.31 -16.77 12.97
CA GLU A 256 10.49 -16.87 13.82
C GLU A 256 10.14 -17.21 15.29
N THR A 257 9.09 -16.60 15.84
CA THR A 257 8.63 -16.92 17.22
C THR A 257 7.96 -18.27 17.37
N SER A 258 7.49 -18.87 16.27
CA SER A 258 6.75 -20.14 16.30
C SER A 258 7.62 -21.38 16.23
N LYS A 259 8.93 -21.24 16.01
CA LYS A 259 9.87 -22.37 15.92
C LYS A 259 9.86 -23.24 17.18
N ASP A 260 9.51 -22.67 18.33
CA ASP A 260 9.40 -23.36 19.62
C ASP A 260 7.94 -23.67 20.05
N GLY A 261 6.96 -23.34 19.19
CA GLY A 261 5.55 -23.28 19.54
C GLY A 261 4.66 -24.41 19.02
N LYS A 262 3.41 -24.44 19.48
CA LYS A 262 2.37 -25.39 19.02
C LYS A 262 1.74 -25.00 17.68
N GLU A 263 1.80 -23.74 17.29
CA GLU A 263 1.22 -23.25 16.03
C GLU A 263 2.29 -23.18 14.94
N GLU A 264 2.15 -23.97 13.87
CA GLU A 264 3.06 -23.94 12.72
C GLU A 264 2.72 -22.74 11.80
N TRP A 265 3.64 -21.78 11.72
CA TRP A 265 3.61 -20.68 10.78
C TRP A 265 4.46 -20.97 9.54
N MET A 266 4.06 -20.37 8.42
CA MET A 266 4.71 -20.52 7.13
C MET A 266 5.91 -19.58 7.00
N ASP A 267 7.02 -20.11 6.47
CA ASP A 267 8.21 -19.33 6.10
C ASP A 267 7.94 -18.52 4.82
N ILE A 268 7.40 -17.31 5.02
CA ILE A 268 7.06 -16.44 3.89
C ILE A 268 8.30 -15.94 3.14
N VAL A 269 9.42 -15.77 3.85
CA VAL A 269 10.70 -15.34 3.25
C VAL A 269 11.27 -16.45 2.37
N GLY A 270 11.23 -17.69 2.84
CA GLY A 270 11.58 -18.86 2.03
C GLY A 270 10.73 -18.94 0.75
N MET A 271 9.41 -18.73 0.88
CA MET A 271 8.51 -18.72 -0.29
C MET A 271 8.84 -17.59 -1.28
N MET A 272 9.10 -16.38 -0.81
CA MET A 272 9.55 -15.27 -1.67
C MET A 272 10.87 -15.61 -2.38
N THR A 273 11.80 -16.25 -1.68
CA THR A 273 13.09 -16.68 -2.23
C THR A 273 12.89 -17.62 -3.41
N GLU A 274 11.98 -18.61 -3.29
CA GLU A 274 11.64 -19.51 -4.40
C GLU A 274 11.08 -18.78 -5.63
N VAL A 275 10.30 -17.72 -5.42
CA VAL A 275 9.73 -16.91 -6.50
C VAL A 275 10.81 -16.09 -7.20
N TYR A 276 11.71 -15.45 -6.45
CA TYR A 276 12.81 -14.68 -7.04
C TYR A 276 13.80 -15.59 -7.80
N VAL A 277 14.10 -16.76 -7.26
CA VAL A 277 14.90 -17.77 -7.96
C VAL A 277 14.23 -18.22 -9.26
N ASP A 278 12.90 -18.40 -9.29
CA ASP A 278 12.17 -18.71 -10.51
C ASP A 278 12.30 -17.57 -11.55
N ILE A 279 12.23 -16.31 -11.12
CA ILE A 279 12.41 -15.14 -11.97
C ILE A 279 13.84 -15.06 -12.52
N GLU A 280 14.86 -15.28 -11.69
CA GLU A 280 16.26 -15.27 -12.14
C GLU A 280 16.54 -16.35 -13.18
N THR A 281 15.91 -17.53 -13.01
CA THR A 281 16.16 -18.69 -13.87
C THR A 281 15.39 -18.63 -15.19
N TYR A 282 14.13 -18.18 -15.15
CA TYR A 282 13.20 -18.29 -16.28
C TYR A 282 12.72 -16.95 -16.83
N GLY A 283 13.09 -15.84 -16.19
CA GLY A 283 12.55 -14.51 -16.49
C GLY A 283 11.19 -14.25 -15.84
N ILE A 284 10.67 -13.05 -16.09
CA ILE A 284 9.37 -12.61 -15.57
C ILE A 284 8.25 -13.20 -16.42
N GLU A 285 7.29 -13.85 -15.78
CA GLU A 285 6.07 -14.34 -16.43
C GLU A 285 5.15 -13.15 -16.78
N GLN A 286 4.66 -13.08 -18.03
CA GLN A 286 3.92 -11.90 -18.51
C GLN A 286 2.60 -11.69 -17.75
N ASP A 287 1.96 -12.77 -17.33
CA ASP A 287 0.62 -12.73 -16.72
C ASP A 287 0.63 -12.52 -15.20
N CYS A 288 1.80 -12.48 -14.54
CA CYS A 288 1.85 -12.41 -13.08
C CYS A 288 1.86 -10.97 -12.52
N GLY A 289 1.93 -9.96 -13.39
CA GLY A 289 1.96 -8.53 -13.01
C GLY A 289 3.15 -8.14 -12.14
N PHE A 290 4.22 -8.95 -12.12
CA PHE A 290 5.38 -8.70 -11.27
C PHE A 290 6.19 -7.47 -11.73
N ALA A 291 6.18 -7.18 -13.03
CA ALA A 291 6.85 -6.03 -13.62
C ALA A 291 6.10 -4.70 -13.42
N ASP A 292 4.81 -4.73 -13.05
CA ASP A 292 3.97 -3.53 -13.05
C ASP A 292 4.31 -2.55 -11.91
N GLY A 293 5.05 -2.99 -10.88
CA GLY A 293 5.20 -2.28 -9.60
C GLY A 293 6.62 -1.97 -9.14
N TRP A 294 7.61 -1.91 -10.05
CA TRP A 294 8.96 -1.44 -9.77
C TRP A 294 9.17 0.02 -10.20
#